data_AF-A0A953NHA2-F1
#
_entry.id   AF-A0A953NHA2-F1
#
_cell.length_a   1.000
_cell.length_b   1.000
_cell.length_c   1.000
_cell.angle_alpha   90.00
_cell.angle_beta   90.00
_cell.angle_gamma   90.00
#
_symmetry.space_group_name_H-M   'P 1'
#
loop_
_entity.id
_entity.type
_entity.pdbx_description
1 polymer ?
#
loop_
_entity_poly.entity_id
_entity_poly.type
_entity_poly.pdbx_seq_one_letter_code
_entity_poly.pdbx_strand_id
1 'polypeptide(L)'
;MIKRELIDRSENLMNEIKENFNVKRDSNFIKYILDFIEIADIQEKNEYEKKQKFLRLLHIAAYKNNLEIFGGGESLVKNFNDFIKNVLCIEKDKEYVIKNEIFKDLTYDEIKYVFAYTNRLYEIHSKNS
;
A
#
# COMPACT_ATOMS: atom_id res chain seq x y z
N MET A 1 -10.04 -15.62 -2.08
CA MET A 1 -11.11 -14.76 -2.63
C MET A 1 -11.20 -14.91 -4.16
N ILE A 2 -12.32 -14.58 -4.81
CA ILE A 2 -12.45 -14.71 -6.28
C ILE A 2 -11.84 -13.47 -6.96
N LYS A 3 -11.20 -13.64 -8.13
CA LYS A 3 -10.53 -12.55 -8.87
C LYS A 3 -11.37 -11.30 -9.08
N ARG A 4 -12.70 -11.44 -9.28
CA ARG A 4 -13.60 -10.29 -9.48
C ARG A 4 -13.64 -9.40 -8.24
N GLU A 5 -13.75 -9.99 -7.06
CA GLU A 5 -13.78 -9.25 -5.79
C GLU A 5 -12.47 -8.52 -5.52
N LEU A 6 -11.33 -9.12 -5.90
CA LEU A 6 -10.03 -8.45 -5.81
C LEU A 6 -9.96 -7.19 -6.69
N ILE A 7 -10.54 -7.26 -7.90
CA ILE A 7 -10.61 -6.10 -8.80
C ILE A 7 -11.51 -5.02 -8.21
N ASP A 8 -12.69 -5.39 -7.70
CA ASP A 8 -13.62 -4.43 -7.09
C ASP A 8 -12.96 -3.72 -5.89
N ARG A 9 -12.17 -4.44 -5.08
CA ARG A 9 -11.38 -3.85 -3.99
C ARG A 9 -10.27 -2.92 -4.48
N SER A 10 -9.58 -3.24 -5.58
CA SER A 10 -8.61 -2.32 -6.20
C SER A 10 -9.26 -1.06 -6.76
N GLU A 11 -10.45 -1.17 -7.35
CA GLU A 11 -11.21 -0.02 -7.83
C GLU A 11 -11.66 0.87 -6.67
N ASN A 12 -12.16 0.27 -5.58
CA ASN A 12 -12.50 0.99 -4.35
C ASN A 12 -11.29 1.71 -3.76
N LEU A 13 -10.13 1.03 -3.69
CA LEU A 13 -8.90 1.65 -3.24
C LEU A 13 -8.47 2.82 -4.12
N MET A 14 -8.58 2.66 -5.44
CA MET A 14 -8.25 3.75 -6.38
C MET A 14 -9.18 4.95 -6.19
N ASN A 15 -10.47 4.73 -5.89
CA ASN A 15 -11.40 5.81 -5.59
C ASN A 15 -11.02 6.52 -4.28
N GLU A 16 -10.71 5.77 -3.22
CA GLU A 16 -10.23 6.33 -1.95
C GLU A 16 -8.94 7.16 -2.16
N ILE A 17 -8.04 6.70 -3.02
CA ILE A 17 -6.83 7.45 -3.38
C ILE A 17 -7.17 8.76 -4.09
N LYS A 18 -8.11 8.75 -5.06
CA LYS A 18 -8.52 9.96 -5.79
C LYS A 18 -9.20 11.00 -4.90
N GLU A 19 -9.98 10.55 -3.93
CA GLU A 19 -10.72 11.42 -3.03
C GLU A 19 -9.80 12.09 -1.99
N ASN A 20 -8.79 11.36 -1.51
CA ASN A 20 -7.97 11.81 -0.38
C ASN A 20 -6.57 12.32 -0.78
N PHE A 21 -6.10 12.02 -1.99
CA PHE A 21 -4.73 12.33 -2.41
C PHE A 21 -4.69 12.96 -3.80
N ASN A 22 -3.70 13.82 -4.03
CA ASN A 22 -3.52 14.45 -5.33
C ASN A 22 -2.91 13.44 -6.32
N VAL A 23 -3.72 12.95 -7.25
CA VAL A 23 -3.32 11.96 -8.25
C VAL A 23 -2.63 12.67 -9.42
N LYS A 24 -1.31 12.81 -9.31
CA LYS A 24 -0.42 13.25 -10.39
C LYS A 24 0.59 12.15 -10.69
N ARG A 25 1.20 12.20 -11.87
CA ARG A 25 2.19 11.20 -12.29
C ARG A 25 3.35 11.05 -11.30
N ASP A 26 3.85 12.16 -10.79
CA ASP A 26 5.03 12.21 -9.91
C ASP A 26 4.70 11.97 -8.41
N SER A 27 3.42 11.79 -8.06
CA SER A 27 2.97 11.54 -6.69
C SER A 27 2.53 10.10 -6.44
N ASN A 28 2.86 9.15 -7.34
CA ASN A 28 2.45 7.75 -7.22
C ASN A 28 3.22 7.00 -6.12
N PHE A 29 2.77 7.15 -4.88
CA PHE A 29 3.36 6.49 -3.73
C PHE A 29 3.08 4.97 -3.66
N ILE A 30 2.15 4.45 -4.48
CA ILE A 30 1.81 3.01 -4.49
C ILE A 30 3.01 2.17 -4.94
N LYS A 31 3.90 2.73 -5.77
CA LYS A 31 5.14 2.06 -6.19
C LYS A 31 6.02 1.69 -4.99
N TYR A 32 6.14 2.57 -3.99
CA TYR A 32 6.91 2.24 -2.79
C TYR A 32 6.28 1.14 -1.96
N ILE A 33 4.95 1.08 -1.92
CA ILE A 33 4.25 -0.03 -1.25
C ILE A 33 4.59 -1.35 -1.96
N LEU A 34 4.64 -1.36 -3.29
CA LEU A 34 5.07 -2.54 -4.07
C LEU A 34 6.54 -2.88 -3.82
N ASP A 35 7.43 -1.89 -3.71
CA ASP A 35 8.84 -2.12 -3.34
C ASP A 35 8.95 -2.79 -1.96
N PHE A 36 8.12 -2.38 -0.99
CA PHE A 36 8.06 -3.04 0.33
C PHE A 36 7.56 -4.49 0.26
N ILE A 37 6.66 -4.81 -0.67
CA ILE A 37 6.23 -6.19 -0.93
C ILE A 37 7.41 -7.00 -1.49
N GLU A 38 8.17 -6.44 -2.44
CA GLU A 38 9.35 -7.11 -2.98
C GLU A 38 10.39 -7.38 -1.89
N ILE A 39 10.64 -6.42 -1.00
CA ILE A 39 11.54 -6.59 0.15
C ILE A 39 11.02 -7.67 1.12
N ALA A 40 9.71 -7.72 1.35
CA ALA A 40 9.11 -8.73 2.23
C ALA A 40 9.16 -10.13 1.60
N ASP A 41 9.13 -10.24 0.27
CA ASP A 41 9.29 -11.49 -0.47
C ASP A 41 10.71 -12.08 -0.39
N ILE A 42 11.71 -11.26 -0.04
CA ILE A 42 13.10 -11.73 0.13
C ILE A 42 13.21 -12.55 1.42
N GLN A 43 13.77 -13.77 1.29
CA GLN A 43 14.15 -14.69 2.37
C GLN A 43 13.03 -15.36 3.18
N GLU A 44 11.78 -14.87 3.12
CA GLU A 44 10.66 -15.50 3.83
C GLU A 44 9.93 -16.51 2.92
N LYS A 45 9.63 -17.71 3.44
CA LYS A 45 8.88 -18.74 2.70
C LYS A 45 7.41 -18.80 3.10
N ASN A 46 7.09 -18.42 4.33
CA ASN A 46 5.73 -18.49 4.86
C ASN A 46 4.95 -17.20 4.57
N GLU A 47 3.72 -17.35 4.11
CA GLU A 47 2.80 -16.25 3.82
C GLU A 47 2.57 -15.33 5.04
N TYR A 48 2.39 -15.92 6.23
CA TYR A 48 2.20 -15.17 7.47
C TYR A 48 3.43 -14.31 7.79
N GLU A 49 4.63 -14.87 7.67
CA GLU A 49 5.89 -14.15 7.94
C GLU A 49 6.10 -13.01 6.94
N LYS A 50 5.80 -13.25 5.66
CA LYS A 50 5.81 -12.21 4.62
C LYS A 50 4.85 -11.08 4.94
N LYS A 51 3.60 -11.40 5.31
CA LYS A 51 2.60 -10.40 5.69
C LYS A 51 3.07 -9.59 6.90
N GLN A 52 3.53 -10.25 7.95
CA GLN A 52 4.02 -9.55 9.15
C GLN A 52 5.25 -8.67 8.86
N LYS A 53 6.19 -9.14 8.04
CA LYS A 53 7.37 -8.38 7.61
C LYS A 53 6.97 -7.16 6.80
N PHE A 54 6.09 -7.32 5.81
CA PHE A 54 5.56 -6.24 5.00
C PHE A 54 4.87 -5.16 5.84
N LEU A 55 3.92 -5.54 6.70
CA LEU A 55 3.20 -4.58 7.54
C LEU A 55 4.12 -3.87 8.55
N ARG A 56 5.09 -4.59 9.11
CA ARG A 56 6.12 -4.01 9.98
C ARG A 56 6.95 -2.96 9.24
N LEU A 57 7.37 -3.25 8.02
CA LEU A 57 8.18 -2.33 7.22
C LEU A 57 7.39 -1.06 6.90
N LEU A 58 6.13 -1.18 6.45
CA LEU A 58 5.26 -0.04 6.21
C LEU A 58 5.03 0.80 7.47
N HIS A 59 4.74 0.16 8.59
CA HIS A 59 4.53 0.85 9.85
C HIS A 59 5.80 1.61 10.30
N ILE A 60 6.97 0.97 10.24
CA ILE A 60 8.23 1.65 10.58
C ILE A 60 8.49 2.83 9.65
N ALA A 61 8.30 2.64 8.35
CA ALA A 61 8.50 3.68 7.34
C ALA A 61 7.60 4.89 7.63
N ALA A 62 6.30 4.67 7.87
CA ALA A 62 5.35 5.77 8.03
C ALA A 62 5.38 6.46 9.40
N TYR A 63 5.69 5.74 10.47
CA TYR A 63 5.61 6.27 11.84
C TYR A 63 6.95 6.74 12.40
N LYS A 64 8.08 6.25 11.88
CA LYS A 64 9.41 6.70 12.32
C LYS A 64 10.01 7.80 11.44
N ASN A 65 9.29 8.28 10.42
CA ASN A 65 9.76 9.30 9.47
C ASN A 65 11.13 8.96 8.81
N ASN A 66 11.47 7.67 8.71
CA ASN A 66 12.71 7.22 8.07
C ASN A 66 12.64 7.27 6.53
N LEU A 67 11.76 8.13 5.98
CA LEU A 67 11.47 8.21 4.57
C LEU A 67 12.36 9.19 3.80
N GLU A 68 13.33 9.84 4.46
CA GLU A 68 14.34 10.68 3.80
C GLU A 68 15.11 9.94 2.68
N ILE A 69 15.02 8.60 2.66
CA ILE A 69 15.60 7.72 1.65
C ILE A 69 14.74 7.63 0.38
N PHE A 70 13.43 7.94 0.46
CA PHE A 70 12.53 7.91 -0.69
C PHE A 70 12.67 9.20 -1.50
N GLY A 71 13.41 9.12 -2.61
CA GLY A 71 13.46 10.21 -3.58
C GLY A 71 12.05 10.50 -4.12
N GLY A 72 11.59 11.75 -4.00
CA GLY A 72 10.28 12.19 -4.51
C GLY A 72 9.62 13.36 -3.77
N GLY A 73 10.35 14.03 -2.87
CA GLY A 73 9.93 15.30 -2.26
C GLY A 73 8.90 15.15 -1.14
N GLU A 74 8.71 16.22 -0.37
CA GLU A 74 7.90 16.22 0.86
C GLU A 74 6.43 15.80 0.61
N SER A 75 5.86 16.18 -0.53
CA SER A 75 4.46 15.86 -0.89
C SER A 75 4.22 14.35 -1.02
N LEU A 76 5.16 13.64 -1.65
CA LEU A 76 5.06 12.19 -1.83
C LEU A 76 5.22 11.46 -0.50
N VAL A 77 6.20 11.86 0.30
CA VAL A 77 6.42 11.32 1.65
C VAL A 77 5.19 11.55 2.52
N LYS A 78 4.59 12.73 2.45
CA LYS A 78 3.34 13.06 3.13
C LYS A 78 2.20 12.15 2.68
N ASN A 79 1.97 12.00 1.37
CA ASN A 79 0.90 11.14 0.85
C ASN A 79 1.09 9.67 1.24
N PHE A 80 2.32 9.15 1.19
CA PHE A 80 2.62 7.81 1.68
C PHE A 80 2.27 7.67 3.16
N ASN A 81 2.76 8.60 4.00
CA ASN A 81 2.48 8.59 5.44
C ASN A 81 0.99 8.64 5.76
N ASP A 82 0.28 9.57 5.14
CA ASP A 82 -1.15 9.76 5.31
C ASP A 82 -1.92 8.52 4.85
N PHE A 83 -1.50 7.87 3.77
CA PHE A 83 -2.10 6.62 3.31
C PHE A 83 -1.90 5.47 4.30
N ILE A 84 -0.69 5.26 4.82
CA ILE A 84 -0.44 4.20 5.79
C ILE A 84 -1.21 4.44 7.10
N LYS A 85 -1.27 5.70 7.56
CA LYS A 85 -1.88 6.08 8.84
C LYS A 85 -3.40 6.14 8.79
N ASN A 86 -3.97 6.68 7.72
CA ASN A 86 -5.39 7.02 7.66
C ASN A 86 -6.18 6.10 6.72
N VAL A 87 -5.54 5.51 5.70
CA VAL A 87 -6.21 4.55 4.81
C VAL A 87 -5.99 3.15 5.33
N LEU A 88 -4.75 2.64 5.33
CA LEU A 88 -4.49 1.27 5.81
C LEU A 88 -4.74 1.12 7.31
N CYS A 89 -4.43 2.15 8.09
CA CYS A 89 -4.55 2.12 9.55
C CYS A 89 -3.82 0.89 10.11
N ILE A 90 -2.52 0.78 9.83
CA ILE A 90 -1.71 -0.33 10.33
C ILE A 90 -1.47 -0.14 11.83
N GLU A 91 -1.91 -1.09 12.64
CA GLU A 91 -1.70 -1.10 14.08
C GLU A 91 -0.82 -2.27 14.50
N LYS A 92 -0.06 -2.07 15.56
CA LYS A 92 0.68 -3.13 16.25
C LYS A 92 0.05 -3.38 17.61
N ASP A 93 -0.60 -4.54 17.76
CA ASP A 93 -0.94 -5.10 19.07
C ASP A 93 0.08 -6.20 19.42
N LYS A 94 -0.32 -7.47 19.34
CA LYS A 94 0.62 -8.61 19.34
C LYS A 94 1.29 -8.81 17.98
N GLU A 95 0.51 -8.58 16.93
CA GLU A 95 0.90 -8.70 15.52
C GLU A 95 0.55 -7.39 14.80
N TYR A 96 1.16 -7.18 13.62
CA TYR A 96 0.75 -6.08 12.76
C TYR A 96 -0.52 -6.47 12.00
N VAL A 97 -1.52 -5.59 12.02
CA VAL A 97 -2.81 -5.79 11.36
C VAL A 97 -3.21 -4.54 10.58
N ILE A 98 -3.90 -4.75 9.45
CA ILE A 98 -4.54 -3.67 8.68
C ILE A 98 -5.98 -3.54 9.20
N LYS A 99 -6.41 -2.33 9.57
CA LYS A 99 -7.78 -2.07 10.03
C LYS A 99 -8.74 -1.69 8.90
N ASN A 100 -8.21 -1.29 7.75
CA ASN A 100 -9.01 -0.96 6.58
C ASN A 100 -9.82 -2.17 6.07
N GLU A 101 -11.11 -1.96 5.84
CA GLU A 101 -12.06 -2.97 5.39
C GLU A 101 -11.73 -3.55 4.01
N ILE A 102 -11.05 -2.79 3.13
CA ILE A 102 -10.59 -3.25 1.82
C ILE A 102 -9.55 -4.37 1.99
N PHE A 103 -8.83 -4.45 3.11
CA PHE A 103 -7.67 -5.34 3.26
C PHE A 103 -7.71 -6.29 4.45
N LYS A 104 -8.58 -6.06 5.44
CA LYS A 104 -8.52 -6.72 6.76
C LYS A 104 -8.52 -8.25 6.70
N ASP A 105 -9.19 -8.83 5.71
CA ASP A 105 -9.41 -10.26 5.50
C ASP A 105 -8.55 -10.84 4.36
N LEU A 106 -7.72 -10.01 3.72
CA LEU A 106 -6.91 -10.44 2.57
C LEU A 106 -5.66 -11.21 2.99
N THR A 107 -5.32 -12.24 2.23
CA THR A 107 -4.01 -12.92 2.26
C THR A 107 -2.90 -11.99 1.79
N TYR A 108 -1.65 -12.38 2.01
CA TYR A 108 -0.51 -11.58 1.52
C TYR A 108 -0.53 -11.40 0.00
N ASP A 109 -0.80 -12.49 -0.74
CA ASP A 109 -0.85 -12.48 -2.20
C ASP A 109 -2.04 -11.66 -2.72
N GLU A 110 -3.16 -11.66 -2.00
CA GLU A 110 -4.32 -10.83 -2.31
C GLU A 110 -4.04 -9.35 -2.08
N ILE A 111 -3.35 -8.99 -1.00
CA ILE A 111 -2.87 -7.61 -0.76
C ILE A 111 -1.96 -7.17 -1.91
N LYS A 112 -0.99 -8.02 -2.29
CA LYS A 112 -0.09 -7.77 -3.42
C LYS A 112 -0.85 -7.55 -4.72
N TYR A 113 -1.85 -8.39 -4.99
CA TYR A 113 -2.70 -8.24 -6.16
C TYR A 113 -3.42 -6.89 -6.15
N VAL A 114 -4.05 -6.53 -5.02
CA VAL A 114 -4.83 -5.30 -4.89
C VAL A 114 -3.97 -4.07 -5.15
N PHE A 115 -2.76 -4.00 -4.58
CA PHE A 115 -1.83 -2.90 -4.84
C PHE A 115 -1.32 -2.88 -6.27
N ALA A 116 -0.97 -4.03 -6.85
CA ALA A 116 -0.46 -4.10 -8.22
C ALA A 116 -1.50 -3.62 -9.24
N TYR A 117 -2.76 -4.03 -9.06
CA TYR A 117 -3.86 -3.59 -9.92
C TYR A 117 -4.20 -2.12 -9.70
N THR A 118 -4.19 -1.64 -8.46
CA THR A 118 -4.38 -0.21 -8.15
C THR A 118 -3.30 0.65 -8.79
N ASN A 119 -2.03 0.23 -8.74
CA ASN A 119 -0.94 0.93 -9.43
C ASN A 119 -1.20 1.03 -10.94
N ARG A 120 -1.69 -0.05 -11.57
CA ARG A 120 -2.09 -0.02 -12.98
C ARG A 120 -3.20 1.00 -13.25
N LEU A 121 -4.24 1.05 -12.40
CA LEU A 121 -5.32 2.05 -12.52
C LEU A 121 -4.79 3.48 -12.35
N TYR A 122 -3.87 3.69 -11.40
CA TYR A 122 -3.21 4.97 -11.17
C TYR A 122 -2.43 5.42 -12.42
N GLU A 123 -1.66 4.53 -13.04
CA GLU A 123 -0.90 4.83 -14.26
C GLU A 123 -1.80 5.13 -15.46
N ILE A 124 -2.96 4.48 -15.58
CA ILE A 124 -3.95 4.80 -16.61
C ILE A 124 -4.53 6.19 -16.37
N HIS A 125 -4.91 6.51 -15.13
CA HIS A 125 -5.52 7.79 -14.79
C HIS A 125 -4.54 8.96 -14.97
N SER A 126 -3.32 8.84 -14.43
CA SER A 126 -2.30 9.89 -14.49
C SER A 126 -1.76 10.20 -15.89
N LYS A 127 -2.03 9.35 -16.90
CA LYS A 127 -1.75 9.65 -18.31
C LYS A 127 -2.84 10.47 -18.99
N ASN A 128 -4.05 10.47 -18.44
CA ASN A 128 -5.23 11.14 -18.98
C ASN A 128 -5.57 12.45 -18.25
N SER A 129 -4.85 12.74 -17.16
CA SER A 129 -4.97 13.96 -16.35
C SER A 129 -3.83 14.93 -16.65
#